data_AF-A0A960H830-F1
#
_entry.id   AF-A0A960H830-F1
#
_cell.length_a   1.000
_cell.length_b   1.000
_cell.length_c   1.000
_cell.angle_alpha   90.00
_cell.angle_beta   90.00
_cell.angle_gamma   90.00
#
_symmetry.space_group_name_H-M   'P 1'
#
loop_
_entity.id
_entity.type
_entity.pdbx_description
1 polymer ?
#
loop_
_entity_poly.entity_id
_entity_poly.type
_entity_poly.pdbx_seq_one_letter_code
_entity_poly.pdbx_strand_id
1 'polypeptide(L)' 'MFPEPSLRAQRIVAIAVILTQGGIAVTGTIVRVTASGLGCPTWPQCFPGSFTPVPHPEVAGLHQAVEFGNR' A
#
# COMPACT_ATOMS: atom_id res chain seq x y z
N MET A 1 -0.74 -35.07 -5.36
CA MET A 1 0.61 -34.54 -5.08
C MET A 1 0.90 -33.51 -6.16
N PHE A 2 0.85 -32.22 -5.84
CA PHE A 2 1.18 -31.19 -6.84
C PHE A 2 2.67 -31.30 -7.17
N PRO A 3 3.08 -31.15 -8.44
CA PRO A 3 4.50 -31.17 -8.80
C PRO A 3 5.22 -30.01 -8.12
N GLU A 4 6.37 -30.31 -7.50
CA GLU A 4 7.20 -29.28 -6.90
C GLU A 4 7.65 -28.28 -7.98
N PRO A 5 7.45 -26.97 -7.76
CA PRO A 5 7.89 -25.97 -8.72
C PRO A 5 9.42 -26.01 -8.88
N SER A 6 9.91 -25.73 -10.09
CA SER A 6 11.36 -25.71 -10.36
C SER A 6 12.11 -24.75 -9.43
N LEU A 7 13.38 -25.02 -9.14
CA LEU A 7 14.22 -24.16 -8.29
C LEU A 7 14.30 -22.71 -8.82
N ARG A 8 14.22 -22.51 -10.14
CA ARG A 8 14.14 -21.16 -10.74
C ARG A 8 12.87 -20.45 -10.36
N ALA A 9 11.71 -21.12 -10.45
CA ALA A 9 10.43 -20.57 -10.05
C ALA A 9 10.41 -20.23 -8.56
N GLN A 10 10.92 -21.12 -7.70
CA GLN A 10 11.04 -20.87 -6.26
C GLN A 10 11.88 -19.62 -5.95
N ARG A 11 13.04 -19.47 -6.61
CA ARG A 11 13.91 -18.29 -6.43
C ARG A 11 13.24 -16.99 -6.89
N ILE A 12 12.54 -17.02 -8.04
CA ILE A 12 11.81 -15.85 -8.55
C ILE A 12 10.72 -15.44 -7.56
N VAL A 13 9.94 -16.40 -7.05
CA VAL A 13 8.88 -16.12 -6.06
C VAL A 13 9.49 -15.59 -4.77
N ALA A 14 10.58 -16.18 -4.27
CA ALA A 14 11.25 -15.70 -3.06
C ALA A 14 11.75 -14.25 -3.20
N ILE A 15 12.38 -13.90 -4.33
CA ILE A 15 12.82 -12.53 -4.61
C ILE A 15 11.61 -11.60 -4.72
N ALA A 16 10.56 -12.01 -5.44
CA ALA A 16 9.35 -11.22 -5.58
C ALA A 16 8.73 -10.90 -4.20
N VAL A 17 8.63 -11.89 -3.32
CA VAL A 17 8.13 -11.71 -1.94
C VAL A 17 9.00 -10.72 -1.16
N ILE A 18 10.32 -10.84 -1.22
CA ILE A 18 11.21 -9.92 -0.50
C ILE A 18 11.03 -8.48 -1.02
N LEU A 19 10.95 -8.32 -2.35
CA LEU A 19 10.79 -7.00 -2.96
C LEU A 19 9.42 -6.39 -2.65
N THR A 20 8.33 -7.17 -2.70
CA THR A 20 6.99 -6.66 -2.40
C THR A 20 6.84 -6.33 -0.93
N GLN A 21 7.24 -7.23 -0.03
CA GLN A 21 7.16 -6.98 1.42
C GLN A 21 8.06 -5.80 1.83
N GLY A 22 9.27 -5.71 1.26
CA GLY A 22 10.16 -4.57 1.46
C GLY A 22 9.55 -3.26 0.94
N GLY A 23 8.94 -3.29 -0.25
CA GLY A 23 8.21 -2.15 -0.81
C GLY A 23 7.10 -1.65 0.09
N ILE A 24 6.24 -2.56 0.58
CA ILE A 24 5.15 -2.25 1.52
C ILE A 24 5.68 -1.62 2.81
N ALA A 25 6.78 -2.13 3.35
CA ALA A 25 7.39 -1.56 4.55
C ALA A 25 7.93 -0.13 4.32
N VAL A 26 8.54 0.12 3.17
CA VAL A 26 9.05 1.45 2.79
C VAL A 26 7.89 2.43 2.60
N THR A 27 6.84 2.06 1.88
CA THR A 27 5.66 2.93 1.70
C THR A 27 4.97 3.24 3.02
N GLY A 28 4.89 2.28 3.95
CA GLY A 28 4.33 2.52 5.27
C GLY A 28 5.19 3.48 6.10
N THR A 29 6.51 3.40 5.94
CA THR A 29 7.43 4.37 6.54
C THR A 29 7.22 5.77 5.97
N ILE A 30 7.02 5.90 4.65
CA ILE A 30 6.71 7.17 3.98
C ILE A 30 5.44 7.80 4.55
N VAL A 31 4.36 7.04 4.73
CA VAL A 31 3.11 7.53 5.36
C VAL A 31 3.39 8.15 6.73
N ARG A 32 4.21 7.48 7.55
CA ARG A 32 4.54 7.93 8.91
C ARG A 32 5.39 9.20 8.91
N VAL A 33 6.45 9.26 8.12
CA VAL A 33 7.37 10.43 8.10
C VAL A 33 6.77 11.66 7.42
N THR A 34 5.79 11.46 6.53
CA THR A 34 5.05 12.55 5.87
C THR A 34 3.80 12.99 6.65
N ALA A 35 3.55 12.40 7.83
CA ALA A 35 2.33 12.60 8.60
C ALA A 35 1.02 12.37 7.80
N SER A 36 1.07 11.52 6.76
CA SER A 36 -0.07 11.22 5.88
C SER A 36 -1.05 10.20 6.46
N GLY A 37 -0.86 9.74 7.71
CA GLY A 37 -1.65 8.66 8.31
C GLY A 37 -3.13 8.97 8.60
N LEU A 38 -3.61 10.17 8.24
CA LEU A 38 -5.00 10.62 8.32
C LEU A 38 -5.53 11.13 6.95
N GLY A 39 -4.84 10.80 5.86
CA GLY A 39 -5.26 11.08 4.49
C GLY A 39 -6.57 10.38 4.06
N CYS A 40 -6.85 9.20 4.60
CA CYS A 40 -8.07 8.40 4.39
C CYS A 40 -8.61 7.93 5.75
N PRO A 41 -9.48 8.70 6.41
CA PRO A 41 -9.88 8.44 7.80
C PRO A 41 -10.61 7.11 8.04
N THR A 42 -11.19 6.50 7.02
CA THR A 42 -11.94 5.24 7.13
C THR A 42 -11.33 4.11 6.29
N TRP A 43 -11.78 2.88 6.49
CA TRP A 43 -11.51 1.71 5.64
C TRP A 43 -12.78 0.84 5.59
N PRO A 44 -13.19 0.22 4.46
CA PRO A 44 -12.54 0.14 3.13
C PRO A 44 -12.75 1.37 2.24
N GLN A 45 -13.61 2.30 2.64
CA GLN A 45 -13.81 3.57 1.96
C GLN A 45 -12.74 4.57 2.44
N CYS A 46 -12.13 5.35 1.55
CA CYS A 46 -11.17 6.39 1.95
C CYS A 46 -11.90 7.52 2.70
N PHE A 47 -13.00 8.00 2.12
CA PHE A 47 -13.95 8.93 2.74
C PHE A 47 -15.37 8.37 2.65
N PRO A 48 -16.32 8.79 3.51
CA PRO A 48 -17.69 8.31 3.45
C PRO A 48 -18.30 8.45 2.04
N GLY A 49 -18.66 7.32 1.43
CA GLY A 49 -19.22 7.26 0.07
C GLY A 49 -18.21 7.14 -1.07
N SER A 50 -16.89 7.14 -0.80
CA SER A 50 -15.85 6.97 -1.83
C SER A 50 -14.81 5.92 -1.46
N PHE A 51 -14.57 4.98 -2.37
CA PHE A 51 -13.52 3.96 -2.25
C PHE A 51 -12.13 4.46 -2.69
N THR A 52 -12.06 5.63 -3.34
CA THR A 52 -10.81 6.24 -3.83
C THR A 52 -10.63 7.64 -3.25
N PRO A 53 -9.40 8.19 -3.25
CA PRO A 53 -9.15 9.59 -2.89
C PRO A 53 -10.02 10.53 -3.72
N VAL A 54 -10.68 11.48 -3.07
CA VAL A 54 -11.46 12.54 -3.71
C VAL A 54 -11.06 13.88 -3.08
N PRO A 55 -11.12 15.00 -3.83
CA PRO A 55 -10.74 16.30 -3.27
C PRO A 55 -11.53 16.61 -1.99
N HIS A 56 -10.83 16.76 -0.87
CA HIS A 56 -11.42 17.16 0.40
C HIS A 56 -10.78 18.47 0.89
N PRO A 57 -11.59 19.46 1.32
CA PRO A 57 -11.08 20.77 1.70
C PRO A 57 -10.15 20.75 2.92
N GLU A 58 -10.26 19.73 3.77
CA GLU A 58 -9.48 19.59 5.01
C GLU A 58 -8.20 18.76 4.85
N VAL A 59 -8.06 18.01 3.74
CA VAL A 59 -6.97 17.04 3.55
C VAL A 59 -6.34 17.22 2.18
N ALA A 60 -5.06 17.61 2.15
CA ALA A 60 -4.33 17.77 0.89
C ALA A 60 -4.28 16.45 0.11
N GLY A 61 -4.56 16.51 -1.18
CA GLY A 61 -4.65 15.33 -2.05
C GLY A 61 -3.38 14.45 -2.04
N LEU A 62 -2.21 15.04 -1.78
CA LEU A 62 -0.96 14.30 -1.62
C LEU A 62 -0.99 13.35 -0.42
N HIS A 63 -1.50 13.78 0.74
CA HIS A 63 -1.63 12.93 1.92
C HIS A 63 -2.62 11.78 1.67
N GLN A 64 -3.72 12.07 0.97
CA GLN A 64 -4.68 11.03 0.58
C GLN A 64 -4.05 10.00 -0.34
N ALA A 65 -3.28 10.44 -1.34
CA ALA A 65 -2.62 9.54 -2.30
C ALA A 65 -1.54 8.67 -1.63
N VAL A 66 -0.75 9.25 -0.72
CA VAL A 66 0.31 8.53 0.01
C VAL A 66 -0.29 7.49 0.96
N GLU A 67 -1.36 7.82 1.69
CA GLU A 67 -2.00 6.83 2.56
C GLU A 67 -2.73 5.74 1.78
N PHE A 68 -3.49 6.13 0.76
CA PHE A 68 -4.22 5.18 -0.08
C PHE A 68 -3.29 4.21 -0.80
N GLY A 69 -2.15 4.69 -1.32
CA GLY A 69 -1.17 3.85 -2.01
C GLY A 69 -0.44 2.85 -1.10
N ASN A 70 -0.49 3.02 0.22
CA ASN A 70 0.08 2.08 1.18
C ASN A 70 -0.91 0.99 1.65
N ARG A 71 -2.19 1.13 1.31
CA ARG A 71 -3.23 0.14 1.65
C ARG A 71 -3.36 -0.90 0.55
#